data_AF-V7PBT5-F1
#
_entry.id   AF-V7PBT5-F1
#
_cell.length_a   1.000
_cell.length_b   1.000
_cell.length_c   1.000
_cell.angle_alpha   90.00
_cell.angle_beta   90.00
_cell.angle_gamma   90.00
#
_symmetry.space_group_name_H-M   'P 1'
#
loop_
_entity.id
_entity.type
_entity.pdbx_description
1 polymer ?
#
loop_
_entity_poly.entity_id
_entity_poly.type
_entity_poly.pdbx_seq_one_letter_code
_entity_poly.pdbx_strand_id
1 'polypeptide(L)'
;MHGVINYSKFDNIEVSSSDDEVKKRIPKITTLNSKDKVVVGPDGLTILKESTTSQNVEKCVEKKQTPHNTQNEKEKNFKNMILNGAVIPYKYIWNQSLYDINSYIVLPLNCKAKSLKIQIFEDKLVVKKEKNMNLTNIEKLDDNNNNTYETLIDKEFSFKINTNDDTQLWEIKTIEINWKEIFNLSNKINNQNMNFDFGENVKDTKETFLYISLKKNSEIKSSYVWWSCLFKGDEKIDTFKLPSRIILNKNINNNNDNTSFKKVWEEAHEIFKKNISKKKLPYCID
;
A
#
# COMPACT_ATOMS: atom_id res chain seq x y z
N MET A 1 17.74 56.79 -39.21
CA MET A 1 17.40 55.49 -39.83
C MET A 1 17.08 54.52 -38.70
N HIS A 2 15.80 54.19 -38.51
CA HIS A 2 15.36 53.33 -37.42
C HIS A 2 15.70 51.87 -37.77
N GLY A 3 16.51 51.22 -36.92
CA GLY A 3 16.78 49.79 -37.02
C GLY A 3 15.51 49.02 -36.68
N VAL A 4 14.94 48.33 -37.66
CA VAL A 4 13.79 47.46 -37.45
C VAL A 4 14.26 46.31 -36.57
N ILE A 5 13.78 46.27 -35.33
CA ILE A 5 14.09 45.20 -34.38
C ILE A 5 13.43 43.92 -34.90
N ASN A 6 14.24 42.88 -35.09
CA ASN A 6 13.77 41.58 -35.56
C ASN A 6 13.21 40.77 -34.37
N TYR A 7 11.90 40.57 -34.36
CA TYR A 7 11.17 39.83 -33.33
C TYR A 7 11.02 38.33 -33.64
N SER A 8 11.65 37.79 -34.68
CA SER A 8 11.51 36.36 -35.04
C SER A 8 12.03 35.39 -33.98
N LYS A 9 12.78 35.86 -32.97
CA LYS A 9 13.16 35.06 -31.79
C LYS A 9 12.01 34.87 -30.80
N PHE A 10 10.99 35.75 -30.83
CA PHE A 10 9.82 35.68 -29.97
C PHE A 10 8.67 34.89 -30.60
N ASP A 11 8.65 34.73 -31.93
CA ASP A 11 7.63 33.93 -32.65
C ASP A 11 7.72 32.42 -32.37
N ASN A 12 8.82 31.95 -31.76
CA ASN A 12 8.98 30.56 -31.30
C ASN A 12 8.83 30.41 -29.78
N ILE A 13 8.35 31.42 -29.06
CA ILE A 13 8.03 31.28 -27.63
C ILE A 13 6.61 30.74 -27.53
N GLU A 14 6.49 29.41 -27.53
CA GLU A 14 5.29 28.76 -27.01
C GLU A 14 5.20 29.05 -25.52
N VAL A 15 4.24 29.89 -25.14
CA VAL A 15 3.90 30.18 -23.75
C VAL A 15 3.12 28.99 -23.19
N SER A 16 3.77 27.83 -23.07
CA SER A 16 3.24 26.68 -22.35
C SER A 16 3.57 26.84 -20.87
N SER A 17 2.62 27.44 -20.16
CA SER A 17 2.50 27.26 -18.72
C SER A 17 2.29 25.78 -18.42
N SER A 18 3.19 25.19 -17.64
CA SER A 18 3.09 23.86 -17.05
C SER A 18 3.38 22.69 -18.01
N ASP A 19 4.48 22.02 -17.69
CA ASP A 19 5.03 20.82 -18.31
C ASP A 19 4.14 19.58 -18.01
N ASP A 20 2.99 19.51 -18.67
CA ASP A 20 2.24 18.28 -18.88
C ASP A 20 2.32 17.94 -20.37
N GLU A 21 3.13 16.94 -20.73
CA GLU A 21 3.06 16.33 -22.05
C GLU A 21 1.66 15.75 -22.29
N VAL A 22 0.78 16.55 -22.90
CA VAL A 22 -0.50 16.09 -23.42
C VAL A 22 -0.19 15.22 -24.64
N LYS A 23 0.10 13.94 -24.40
CA LYS A 23 -0.20 12.89 -25.38
C LYS A 23 -1.65 13.12 -25.77
N LYS A 24 -1.91 13.65 -26.97
CA LYS A 24 -3.26 13.82 -27.52
C LYS A 24 -3.99 12.49 -27.32
N ARG A 25 -4.84 12.40 -26.30
CA ARG A 25 -5.67 11.23 -26.03
C ARG A 25 -6.78 11.25 -27.06
N ILE A 26 -6.45 10.86 -28.28
CA ILE A 26 -7.44 10.67 -29.33
C ILE A 26 -8.27 9.45 -28.89
N PRO A 27 -9.58 9.61 -28.68
CA PRO A 27 -10.43 8.48 -28.31
C PRO A 27 -10.38 7.44 -29.43
N LYS A 28 -10.03 6.20 -29.10
CA LYS A 28 -10.11 5.07 -30.03
C LYS A 28 -11.57 4.62 -30.11
N ILE A 29 -12.27 5.09 -31.14
CA ILE A 29 -13.65 4.66 -31.44
C ILE A 29 -13.58 3.31 -32.15
N THR A 30 -14.22 2.29 -31.58
CA THR A 30 -14.42 0.99 -32.24
C THR A 30 -15.89 0.86 -32.59
N THR A 31 -16.22 0.85 -33.88
CA THR A 31 -17.59 0.60 -34.37
C THR A 31 -17.89 -0.90 -34.31
N LEU A 32 -19.09 -1.23 -33.82
CA LEU A 32 -19.59 -2.59 -33.68
C LEU A 32 -20.64 -2.86 -34.76
N ASN A 33 -20.60 -4.05 -35.34
CA ASN A 33 -21.62 -4.53 -36.26
C ASN A 33 -22.74 -5.26 -35.50
N SER A 34 -23.90 -5.46 -36.13
CA SER A 34 -25.06 -6.15 -35.53
C SER A 34 -24.80 -7.60 -35.12
N LYS A 35 -23.67 -8.18 -35.54
CA LYS A 35 -23.24 -9.55 -35.21
C LYS A 35 -22.13 -9.61 -34.15
N ASP A 36 -21.59 -8.45 -33.74
CA ASP A 36 -20.55 -8.42 -32.72
C ASP A 36 -21.18 -8.57 -31.33
N LYS A 37 -20.56 -9.37 -30.46
CA LYS A 37 -21.04 -9.59 -29.09
C LYS A 37 -20.06 -8.98 -28.08
N VAL A 38 -20.55 -8.07 -27.26
CA VAL A 38 -19.77 -7.48 -26.16
C VAL A 38 -20.05 -8.26 -24.88
N VAL A 39 -18.99 -8.73 -24.24
CA VAL A 39 -19.05 -9.41 -22.94
C VAL A 39 -18.26 -8.59 -21.93
N VAL A 40 -18.91 -8.20 -20.84
CA VAL A 40 -18.28 -7.48 -19.73
C VAL A 40 -18.06 -8.47 -18.59
N GLY A 41 -16.80 -8.64 -18.18
CA GLY A 41 -16.41 -9.55 -17.10
C GLY A 41 -15.43 -8.91 -16.11
N PRO A 42 -14.95 -9.67 -15.12
CA PRO A 42 -14.02 -9.19 -14.08
C PRO A 42 -12.71 -8.61 -14.65
N ASP A 43 -12.30 -9.09 -15.83
CA ASP A 43 -11.09 -8.66 -16.54
C ASP A 43 -11.35 -7.50 -17.54
N GLY A 44 -12.57 -6.94 -17.56
CA GLY A 44 -12.95 -5.81 -18.40
C GLY A 44 -13.85 -6.17 -19.58
N LEU A 45 -13.78 -5.37 -20.64
CA LEU A 45 -14.67 -5.43 -21.81
C LEU A 45 -14.02 -6.23 -22.95
N THR A 46 -14.67 -7.32 -23.37
CA THR A 46 -14.23 -8.16 -24.49
C THR A 46 -15.25 -8.07 -25.63
N ILE A 47 -14.79 -7.77 -26.85
CA ILE A 47 -15.62 -7.75 -28.06
C ILE A 47 -15.33 -9.02 -28.86
N LEU A 48 -16.32 -9.91 -28.97
CA LEU A 48 -16.26 -11.11 -29.80
C LEU A 48 -16.72 -10.75 -31.21
N LYS A 49 -15.79 -10.77 -32.16
CA LYS A 49 -16.08 -10.60 -33.59
C LYS A 49 -16.21 -11.96 -34.24
N GLU A 50 -17.30 -12.18 -34.96
CA GLU A 50 -17.54 -13.42 -35.69
C GLU A 50 -16.86 -13.32 -37.06
N SER A 51 -15.64 -13.86 -37.20
CA SER A 51 -14.96 -13.98 -38.51
C SER A 51 -15.04 -15.40 -39.02
N THR A 52 -15.58 -15.53 -40.23
CA THR A 52 -15.53 -16.70 -41.11
C THR A 52 -14.11 -17.30 -41.16
N THR A 53 -14.01 -18.61 -40.96
CA THR A 53 -12.85 -19.51 -41.06
C THR A 53 -11.98 -19.20 -42.30
N SER A 54 -10.64 -19.25 -42.35
CA SER A 54 -9.69 -20.23 -41.83
C SER A 54 -8.23 -19.75 -41.92
N GLN A 55 -7.34 -20.47 -41.20
CA GLN A 55 -5.88 -20.60 -41.36
C GLN A 55 -4.97 -19.48 -40.83
N ASN A 56 -4.49 -19.62 -39.59
CA ASN A 56 -3.15 -20.17 -39.30
C ASN A 56 -2.87 -20.04 -37.79
N VAL A 57 -2.62 -21.17 -37.14
CA VAL A 57 -1.54 -21.44 -36.17
C VAL A 57 -1.88 -22.78 -35.50
N GLU A 58 -1.20 -23.82 -35.98
CA GLU A 58 -0.93 -25.03 -35.23
C GLU A 58 -0.16 -24.67 -33.94
N LYS A 59 -0.79 -24.90 -32.79
CA LYS A 59 -0.37 -25.89 -31.79
C LYS A 59 -1.26 -25.75 -30.56
N CYS A 60 -2.35 -26.50 -30.61
CA CYS A 60 -3.14 -26.86 -29.45
C CYS A 60 -3.21 -28.38 -29.47
N VAL A 61 -2.53 -29.05 -28.54
CA VAL A 61 -2.92 -30.40 -28.10
C VAL A 61 -2.75 -30.46 -26.59
N GLU A 62 -3.91 -30.40 -25.95
CA GLU A 62 -4.31 -31.15 -24.75
C GLU A 62 -3.34 -31.18 -23.56
N LYS A 63 -3.75 -30.49 -22.49
CA LYS A 63 -3.74 -31.13 -21.17
C LYS A 63 -5.08 -30.94 -20.47
N LYS A 64 -5.59 -32.10 -20.08
CA LYS A 64 -6.77 -32.39 -19.28
C LYS A 64 -6.89 -31.49 -18.05
N GLN A 65 -8.14 -31.25 -17.67
CA GLN A 65 -8.57 -30.65 -16.43
C GLN A 65 -7.77 -31.17 -15.23
N THR A 66 -6.99 -30.29 -14.61
CA THR A 66 -6.35 -30.49 -13.30
C THR A 66 -6.81 -29.39 -12.34
N PRO A 67 -6.94 -29.66 -11.02
CA PRO A 67 -7.49 -28.75 -10.01
C PRO A 67 -6.53 -27.60 -9.61
N HIS A 68 -5.67 -27.15 -10.53
CA HIS A 68 -4.52 -26.29 -10.22
C HIS A 68 -4.79 -24.78 -10.17
N ASN A 69 -5.98 -24.30 -10.57
CA ASN A 69 -6.23 -22.86 -10.66
C ASN A 69 -6.51 -22.20 -9.31
N THR A 70 -7.13 -22.91 -8.36
CA THR A 70 -7.56 -22.35 -7.07
C THR A 70 -6.39 -22.00 -6.14
N GLN A 71 -5.28 -22.73 -6.23
CA GLN A 71 -4.11 -22.53 -5.37
C GLN A 71 -3.34 -21.26 -5.75
N ASN A 72 -3.23 -20.96 -7.04
CA ASN A 72 -2.57 -19.74 -7.54
C ASN A 72 -3.33 -18.47 -7.15
N GLU A 73 -4.67 -18.51 -7.14
CA GLU A 73 -5.49 -17.37 -6.71
C GLU A 73 -5.39 -17.11 -5.20
N LYS A 74 -5.44 -18.17 -4.37
CA LYS A 74 -5.25 -18.05 -2.92
C LYS A 74 -3.88 -17.46 -2.58
N GLU A 75 -2.82 -17.94 -3.23
CA GLU A 75 -1.47 -17.41 -3.02
C GLU A 75 -1.38 -15.94 -3.45
N LYS A 76 -1.96 -15.58 -4.60
CA LYS A 76 -2.02 -14.17 -5.07
C LYS A 76 -2.78 -13.27 -4.08
N ASN A 77 -3.86 -13.76 -3.50
CA ASN A 77 -4.62 -13.01 -2.49
C ASN A 77 -3.80 -12.80 -1.22
N PHE A 78 -3.13 -13.83 -0.69
CA PHE A 78 -2.27 -13.68 0.48
C PHE A 78 -1.06 -12.78 0.22
N LYS A 79 -0.47 -12.82 -0.98
CA LYS A 79 0.59 -11.88 -1.39
C LYS A 79 0.16 -10.44 -1.24
N ASN A 80 -1.05 -10.10 -1.70
CA ASN A 80 -1.59 -8.75 -1.57
C ASN A 80 -1.84 -8.38 -0.11
N MET A 81 -2.25 -9.33 0.74
CA MET A 81 -2.49 -9.08 2.17
C MET A 81 -1.23 -8.74 2.97
N ILE A 82 -0.05 -9.14 2.51
CA ILE A 82 1.21 -9.00 3.27
C ILE A 82 2.23 -8.07 2.63
N LEU A 83 2.01 -7.60 1.39
CA LEU A 83 2.99 -6.81 0.65
C LEU A 83 3.40 -5.52 1.39
N ASN A 84 4.71 -5.29 1.53
CA ASN A 84 5.31 -4.16 2.25
C ASN A 84 4.92 -4.02 3.73
N GLY A 85 4.29 -5.03 4.32
CA GLY A 85 3.92 -5.05 5.73
C GLY A 85 4.49 -6.26 6.45
N ALA A 86 3.72 -6.78 7.40
CA ALA A 86 4.16 -7.90 8.23
C ALA A 86 2.97 -8.76 8.69
N VAL A 87 3.29 -9.95 9.14
CA VAL A 87 2.38 -10.85 9.84
C VAL A 87 2.85 -10.92 11.27
N ILE A 88 1.99 -10.55 12.22
CA ILE A 88 2.22 -10.81 13.65
C ILE A 88 1.32 -12.00 14.01
N PRO A 89 1.88 -13.20 14.20
CA PRO A 89 1.10 -14.42 14.37
C PRO A 89 0.04 -14.30 15.46
N TYR A 90 -1.17 -14.79 15.15
CA TYR A 90 -2.35 -14.81 16.04
C TYR A 90 -2.85 -13.44 16.52
N LYS A 91 -2.28 -12.33 16.02
CA LYS A 91 -2.69 -10.97 16.41
C LYS A 91 -3.26 -10.20 15.23
N TYR A 92 -2.46 -9.99 14.20
CA TYR A 92 -2.89 -9.24 13.03
C TYR A 92 -1.94 -9.41 11.85
N ILE A 93 -2.46 -9.13 10.66
CA ILE A 93 -1.72 -9.03 9.41
C ILE A 93 -1.90 -7.61 8.90
N TRP A 94 -0.89 -7.05 8.27
CA TRP A 94 -1.03 -5.74 7.67
C TRP A 94 -0.14 -5.59 6.44
N ASN A 95 -0.58 -4.72 5.54
CA ASN A 95 0.14 -4.26 4.37
C ASN A 95 0.09 -2.74 4.30
N GLN A 96 0.90 -2.16 3.42
CA GLN A 96 0.87 -0.73 3.19
C GLN A 96 1.28 -0.36 1.77
N SER A 97 0.76 0.77 1.33
CA SER A 97 1.25 1.54 0.19
C SER A 97 1.94 2.82 0.70
N LEU A 98 2.28 3.73 -0.22
CA LEU A 98 2.77 5.06 0.14
C LEU A 98 1.73 5.87 0.93
N TYR A 99 0.44 5.67 0.63
CA TYR A 99 -0.66 6.50 1.12
C TYR A 99 -1.63 5.76 2.03
N ASP A 100 -1.71 4.44 1.91
CA ASP A 100 -2.75 3.65 2.57
C ASP A 100 -2.15 2.51 3.38
N ILE A 101 -2.92 2.04 4.35
CA ILE A 101 -2.61 0.89 5.19
C ILE A 101 -3.85 0.03 5.24
N ASN A 102 -3.67 -1.26 5.02
CA ASN A 102 -4.72 -2.22 5.27
C ASN A 102 -4.26 -3.19 6.35
N SER A 103 -5.15 -3.52 7.28
CA SER A 103 -4.86 -4.49 8.32
C SER A 103 -6.04 -5.42 8.54
N TYR A 104 -5.71 -6.68 8.85
CA TYR A 104 -6.61 -7.75 9.25
C TYR A 104 -6.28 -8.08 10.70
N ILE A 105 -7.09 -7.62 11.64
CA ILE A 105 -6.84 -7.80 13.08
C ILE A 105 -7.72 -8.94 13.59
N VAL A 106 -7.13 -9.91 14.29
CA VAL A 106 -7.86 -11.06 14.81
C VAL A 106 -8.87 -10.61 15.87
N LEU A 107 -10.10 -11.09 15.73
CA LEU A 107 -11.17 -10.93 16.70
C LEU A 107 -11.59 -12.28 17.28
N PRO A 108 -12.22 -12.30 18.47
CA PRO A 108 -12.84 -13.52 18.99
C PRO A 108 -13.82 -14.14 17.99
N LEU A 109 -13.84 -15.47 17.94
CA LEU A 109 -14.68 -16.24 17.01
C LEU A 109 -16.16 -15.85 17.14
N ASN A 110 -16.85 -15.83 15.99
CA ASN A 110 -18.29 -15.52 15.87
C ASN A 110 -18.69 -14.07 16.24
N CYS A 111 -17.75 -13.13 16.28
CA CYS A 111 -18.09 -11.72 16.42
C CYS A 111 -18.90 -11.22 15.21
N LYS A 112 -20.13 -10.76 15.47
CA LYS A 112 -20.98 -10.12 14.46
C LYS A 112 -20.71 -8.62 14.44
N ALA A 113 -20.75 -8.01 13.26
CA ALA A 113 -20.57 -6.55 13.11
C ALA A 113 -21.49 -5.74 14.05
N LYS A 114 -22.75 -6.16 14.21
CA LYS A 114 -23.72 -5.50 15.11
C LYS A 114 -23.29 -5.46 16.58
N SER A 115 -22.52 -6.45 17.03
CA SER A 115 -22.05 -6.54 18.43
C SER A 115 -20.79 -5.72 18.69
N LEU A 116 -20.23 -5.07 17.67
CA LEU A 116 -18.98 -4.34 17.75
C LEU A 116 -19.24 -2.83 17.64
N LYS A 117 -18.55 -2.09 18.50
CA LYS A 117 -18.43 -0.63 18.41
C LYS A 117 -16.97 -0.33 18.10
N ILE A 118 -16.72 0.08 16.87
CA ILE A 118 -15.39 0.42 16.35
C ILE A 118 -15.26 1.93 16.34
N GLN A 119 -14.21 2.44 16.95
CA GLN A 119 -13.87 3.86 16.98
C GLN A 119 -12.43 4.00 16.49
N ILE A 120 -12.28 4.63 15.33
CA ILE A 120 -11.00 4.88 14.70
C ILE A 120 -10.70 6.37 14.88
N PHE A 121 -9.62 6.66 15.60
CA PHE A 121 -9.15 8.02 15.83
C PHE A 121 -7.88 8.26 15.00
N GLU A 122 -7.38 9.50 15.00
CA GLU A 122 -6.18 9.88 14.26
C GLU A 122 -4.96 9.01 14.63
N ASP A 123 -4.83 8.64 15.90
CA ASP A 123 -3.64 7.97 16.44
C ASP A 123 -3.95 6.65 17.15
N LYS A 124 -5.21 6.21 17.19
CA LYS A 124 -5.60 4.99 17.92
C LYS A 124 -6.81 4.27 17.34
N LEU A 125 -6.86 2.97 17.60
CA LEU A 125 -7.99 2.10 17.31
C LEU A 125 -8.58 1.59 18.62
N VAL A 126 -9.87 1.80 18.79
CA VAL A 126 -10.65 1.25 19.91
C VAL A 126 -11.75 0.37 19.37
N VAL A 127 -11.75 -0.91 19.75
CA VAL A 127 -12.78 -1.89 19.39
C VAL A 127 -13.39 -2.43 20.66
N LYS A 128 -14.70 -2.27 20.79
CA LYS A 128 -15.49 -2.71 21.92
C LYS A 128 -16.53 -3.71 21.46
N LYS A 129 -16.78 -4.75 22.26
CA LYS A 129 -17.80 -5.76 22.06
C LYS A 129 -18.90 -5.61 23.10
N GLU A 130 -20.15 -5.66 22.68
CA GLU A 130 -21.28 -5.67 23.60
C GLU A 130 -21.30 -6.96 24.42
N LYS A 131 -21.39 -6.84 25.75
CA LYS A 131 -21.52 -8.01 26.63
C LYS A 131 -22.93 -8.56 26.51
N ASN A 132 -23.08 -9.81 26.07
CA ASN A 132 -24.34 -10.51 26.19
C ASN A 132 -24.61 -10.76 27.68
N MET A 133 -25.48 -9.94 28.28
CA MET A 133 -26.02 -10.09 29.64
C MET A 133 -26.97 -11.29 29.76
N ASN A 134 -26.55 -12.47 29.30
CA ASN A 134 -27.30 -13.72 29.47
C ASN A 134 -26.33 -14.85 29.79
N LEU A 135 -25.85 -14.91 31.03
CA LEU A 135 -25.64 -16.17 31.73
C LEU A 135 -25.92 -15.97 33.22
N THR A 136 -26.82 -16.81 33.70
CA THR A 136 -27.38 -16.95 35.04
C THR A 136 -26.38 -16.85 36.20
N ASN A 137 -26.71 -15.99 37.16
CA ASN A 137 -26.53 -16.07 38.62
C ASN A 137 -25.21 -16.62 39.23
N ILE A 138 -24.67 -15.80 40.15
CA ILE A 138 -23.71 -16.09 41.24
C ILE A 138 -22.27 -16.15 40.71
N GLU A 139 -21.39 -15.17 40.95
CA GLU A 139 -20.98 -14.67 42.27
C GLU A 139 -20.79 -13.14 42.28
N LYS A 140 -21.07 -12.57 43.45
CA LYS A 140 -20.74 -11.20 43.81
C LYS A 140 -19.22 -11.02 43.72
N LEU A 141 -18.76 -10.04 42.96
CA LEU A 141 -17.64 -9.22 43.40
C LEU A 141 -17.81 -7.80 42.85
N ASP A 142 -17.66 -6.85 43.75
CA ASP A 142 -17.70 -5.42 43.57
C ASP A 142 -16.80 -4.96 42.40
N ASP A 143 -17.35 -4.13 41.50
CA ASP A 143 -16.80 -2.79 41.30
C ASP A 143 -17.67 -1.93 40.37
N ASN A 144 -17.66 -0.64 40.68
CA ASN A 144 -18.60 0.42 40.33
C ASN A 144 -18.52 0.88 38.85
N ASN A 145 -18.54 -0.04 37.87
CA ASN A 145 -18.43 0.32 36.46
C ASN A 145 -19.38 -0.50 35.56
N ASN A 146 -20.60 0.01 35.37
CA ASN A 146 -21.61 -0.48 34.44
C ASN A 146 -21.20 -0.29 32.97
N ASN A 147 -20.03 -0.79 32.56
CA ASN A 147 -19.66 -0.82 31.15
C ASN A 147 -20.32 -2.04 30.49
N THR A 148 -21.37 -1.76 29.73
CA THR A 148 -22.08 -2.69 28.82
C THR A 148 -21.17 -3.29 27.74
N TYR A 149 -19.96 -2.76 27.59
CA TYR A 149 -19.00 -3.17 26.60
C TYR A 149 -17.72 -3.75 27.21
N GLU A 150 -17.18 -4.78 26.58
CA GLU A 150 -15.85 -5.33 26.77
C GLU A 150 -14.90 -4.71 25.74
N THR A 151 -13.76 -4.16 26.18
CA THR A 151 -12.74 -3.63 25.27
C THR A 151 -11.91 -4.76 24.70
N LEU A 152 -11.98 -4.98 23.38
CA LEU A 152 -11.19 -6.00 22.68
C LEU A 152 -9.83 -5.45 22.24
N ILE A 153 -9.82 -4.22 21.74
CA ILE A 153 -8.62 -3.54 21.24
C ILE A 153 -8.66 -2.11 21.75
N ASP A 154 -7.55 -1.68 22.34
CA ASP A 154 -7.26 -0.28 22.66
C ASP A 154 -5.76 -0.09 22.43
N LYS A 155 -5.42 0.34 21.20
CA LYS A 155 -4.02 0.44 20.76
C LYS A 155 -3.80 1.68 19.93
N GLU A 156 -2.64 2.30 20.13
CA GLU A 156 -2.19 3.45 19.35
C GLU A 156 -1.51 3.02 18.06
N PHE A 157 -1.85 3.67 16.96
CA PHE A 157 -1.16 3.55 15.68
C PHE A 157 0.24 4.14 15.73
N SER A 158 1.15 3.59 14.94
CA SER A 158 2.53 4.09 14.85
C SER A 158 2.62 5.53 14.36
N PHE A 159 1.74 5.92 13.44
CA PHE A 159 1.64 7.29 12.92
C PHE A 159 0.18 7.70 12.78
N LYS A 160 -0.02 9.00 12.60
CA LYS A 160 -1.33 9.61 12.40
C LYS A 160 -1.97 9.16 11.09
N ILE A 161 -3.27 8.95 11.11
CA ILE A 161 -4.10 8.62 9.95
C ILE A 161 -5.09 9.74 9.64
N ASN A 162 -5.58 9.78 8.42
CA ASN A 162 -6.64 10.69 8.04
C ASN A 162 -7.96 10.24 8.70
N THR A 163 -8.66 11.17 9.34
CA THR A 163 -9.91 10.93 10.05
C THR A 163 -11.15 11.27 9.23
N ASN A 164 -11.01 11.61 7.95
CA ASN A 164 -12.16 11.86 7.10
C ASN A 164 -12.98 10.57 6.96
N ASP A 165 -14.30 10.66 7.20
CA ASP A 165 -15.22 9.51 7.17
C ASP A 165 -15.17 8.74 5.84
N ASP A 166 -14.94 9.44 4.72
CA ASP A 166 -14.83 8.84 3.38
C ASP A 166 -13.53 8.03 3.17
N THR A 167 -12.57 8.13 4.08
CA THR A 167 -11.24 7.51 3.95
C THR A 167 -11.02 6.31 4.86
N GLN A 168 -12.01 5.98 5.69
CA GLN A 168 -11.94 4.88 6.64
C GLN A 168 -12.95 3.81 6.29
N LEU A 169 -12.46 2.66 5.85
CA LEU A 169 -13.30 1.50 5.59
C LEU A 169 -12.99 0.41 6.60
N TRP A 170 -14.02 -0.22 7.13
CA TRP A 170 -13.87 -1.40 7.96
C TRP A 170 -14.93 -2.44 7.62
N GLU A 171 -14.56 -3.70 7.75
CA GLU A 171 -15.45 -4.83 7.52
C GLU A 171 -15.02 -6.03 8.39
N ILE A 172 -15.95 -6.95 8.64
CA ILE A 172 -15.65 -8.20 9.32
C ILE A 172 -15.49 -9.29 8.26
N LYS A 173 -14.33 -9.94 8.23
CA LYS A 173 -14.00 -11.01 7.28
C LYS A 173 -13.69 -12.29 8.03
N THR A 174 -14.25 -13.41 7.58
CA THR A 174 -13.84 -14.73 8.08
C THR A 174 -12.97 -15.37 7.01
N ILE A 175 -11.73 -15.69 7.37
CA ILE A 175 -10.72 -16.21 6.45
C ILE A 175 -10.12 -17.48 7.07
N GLU A 176 -9.96 -18.51 6.24
CA GLU A 176 -9.19 -19.71 6.60
C GLU A 176 -7.71 -19.42 6.36
N ILE A 177 -6.92 -19.51 7.43
CA ILE A 177 -5.52 -19.10 7.42
C ILE A 177 -4.63 -20.14 8.05
N ASN A 178 -3.47 -20.35 7.44
CA ASN A 178 -2.35 -21.03 8.06
C ASN A 178 -1.31 -19.99 8.50
N TRP A 179 -1.24 -19.72 9.80
CA TRP A 179 -0.35 -18.69 10.34
C TRP A 179 1.12 -18.94 10.03
N LYS A 180 1.55 -20.21 10.00
CA LYS A 180 2.92 -20.57 9.68
C LYS A 180 3.24 -20.27 8.22
N GLU A 181 2.35 -20.66 7.31
CA GLU A 181 2.55 -20.43 5.87
C GLU A 181 2.57 -18.94 5.54
N ILE A 182 1.60 -18.17 6.04
CA ILE A 182 1.50 -16.74 5.74
C ILE A 182 2.65 -15.94 6.34
N PHE A 183 3.13 -16.31 7.54
CA PHE A 183 4.30 -15.69 8.17
C PHE A 183 5.57 -15.94 7.37
N ASN A 184 5.82 -17.20 6.98
CA ASN A 184 6.97 -17.55 6.15
C ASN A 184 6.91 -16.88 4.77
N LEU A 185 5.73 -16.81 4.17
CA LEU A 185 5.51 -16.11 2.91
C LEU A 185 5.78 -14.61 3.07
N SER A 186 5.35 -14.00 4.18
CA SER A 186 5.58 -12.58 4.48
C SER A 186 7.07 -12.27 4.59
N ASN A 187 7.81 -13.07 5.35
CA ASN A 187 9.27 -12.95 5.48
C ASN A 187 9.97 -13.03 4.11
N LYS A 188 9.59 -14.00 3.28
CA LYS A 188 10.15 -14.18 1.94
C LYS A 188 9.85 -13.00 1.01
N ILE A 189 8.62 -12.49 1.02
CA ILE A 189 8.21 -11.41 0.10
C ILE A 189 8.79 -10.07 0.53
N ASN A 190 8.77 -9.78 1.83
CA ASN A 190 9.19 -8.48 2.35
C ASN A 190 10.68 -8.43 2.73
N ASN A 191 11.45 -9.49 2.42
CA ASN A 191 12.86 -9.65 2.77
C ASN A 191 13.14 -9.42 4.27
N GLN A 192 12.29 -10.01 5.11
CA GLN A 192 12.39 -9.92 6.57
C GLN A 192 12.89 -11.26 7.13
N ASN A 193 13.58 -11.19 8.26
CA ASN A 193 14.13 -12.35 8.97
C ASN A 193 13.52 -12.46 10.36
N MET A 194 12.19 -12.35 10.46
CA MET A 194 11.50 -12.53 11.74
C MET A 194 11.40 -14.02 12.07
N ASN A 195 11.63 -14.37 13.33
CA ASN A 195 11.49 -15.74 13.81
C ASN A 195 10.33 -15.81 14.80
N PHE A 196 9.50 -16.85 14.66
CA PHE A 196 8.38 -17.10 15.55
C PHE A 196 8.21 -18.61 15.73
N ASP A 197 8.04 -19.04 16.98
CA ASP A 197 7.76 -20.43 17.29
C ASP A 197 6.25 -20.68 17.30
N PHE A 198 5.79 -21.44 16.31
CA PHE A 198 4.36 -21.80 16.15
C PHE A 198 3.94 -22.98 17.04
N GLY A 199 4.88 -23.66 17.71
CA GLY A 199 4.61 -24.89 18.44
C GLY A 199 3.90 -25.94 17.55
N GLU A 200 2.88 -26.59 18.11
CA GLU A 200 2.08 -27.62 17.42
C GLU A 200 0.96 -27.06 16.52
N ASN A 201 0.69 -25.75 16.55
CA ASN A 201 -0.44 -25.11 15.87
C ASN A 201 -0.11 -24.75 14.42
N VAL A 202 0.06 -25.77 13.58
CA VAL A 202 0.40 -25.65 12.14
C VAL A 202 -0.79 -25.90 11.21
N LYS A 203 -2.00 -26.00 11.77
CA LYS A 203 -3.21 -26.33 11.00
C LYS A 203 -3.91 -25.08 10.50
N ASP A 204 -4.67 -25.26 9.43
CA ASP A 204 -5.56 -24.22 8.90
C ASP A 204 -6.65 -23.93 9.93
N THR A 205 -6.74 -22.67 10.35
CA THR A 205 -7.75 -22.19 11.30
C THR A 205 -8.66 -21.19 10.61
N LYS A 206 -9.97 -21.29 10.85
CA LYS A 206 -10.92 -20.26 10.45
C LYS A 206 -10.92 -19.17 11.49
N GLU A 207 -10.51 -17.98 11.10
CA GLU A 207 -10.43 -16.83 11.99
C GLU A 207 -11.29 -15.68 11.49
N THR A 208 -11.84 -14.94 12.45
CA THR A 208 -12.60 -13.73 12.20
C THR A 208 -11.66 -12.54 12.35
N PHE A 209 -11.56 -11.75 11.29
CA PHE A 209 -10.73 -10.56 11.22
C PHE A 209 -11.61 -9.31 11.15
N LEU A 210 -11.20 -8.28 11.89
CA LEU A 210 -11.53 -6.90 11.58
C LEU A 210 -10.57 -6.41 10.49
N TYR A 211 -11.09 -6.25 9.28
CA TYR A 211 -10.36 -5.55 8.24
C TYR A 211 -10.55 -4.05 8.40
N ILE A 212 -9.47 -3.30 8.37
CA ILE A 212 -9.44 -1.84 8.32
C ILE A 212 -8.60 -1.40 7.12
N SER A 213 -9.10 -0.39 6.40
CA SER A 213 -8.37 0.32 5.36
C SER A 213 -8.34 1.80 5.74
N LEU A 214 -7.13 2.32 5.90
CA LEU A 214 -6.86 3.64 6.46
C LEU A 214 -5.93 4.42 5.54
N LYS A 215 -6.22 5.70 5.36
CA LYS A 215 -5.33 6.63 4.66
C LYS A 215 -4.36 7.27 5.65
N LYS A 216 -3.07 7.25 5.34
CA LYS A 216 -2.01 7.89 6.13
C LYS A 216 -2.17 9.40 6.10
N ASN A 217 -1.98 10.05 7.23
CA ASN A 217 -1.85 11.51 7.29
C ASN A 217 -0.37 11.87 7.15
N SER A 218 -0.03 12.73 6.19
CA SER A 218 1.33 13.23 6.00
C SER A 218 1.33 14.73 6.24
N GLU A 219 1.94 15.17 7.33
CA GLU A 219 1.98 16.59 7.72
C GLU A 219 2.76 17.44 6.69
N ILE A 220 3.73 16.84 6.01
CA ILE A 220 4.53 17.49 4.97
C ILE A 220 4.01 17.05 3.59
N LYS A 221 3.65 18.04 2.76
CA LYS A 221 3.25 17.83 1.37
C LYS A 221 4.36 17.11 0.60
N SER A 222 3.98 16.11 -0.20
CA SER A 222 4.89 15.27 -1.00
C SER A 222 5.88 14.42 -0.19
N SER A 223 5.70 14.30 1.13
CA SER A 223 6.39 13.30 1.94
C SER A 223 5.53 12.05 2.08
N TYR A 224 6.17 10.91 2.31
CA TYR A 224 5.51 9.65 2.63
C TYR A 224 6.27 8.95 3.76
N VAL A 225 5.52 8.25 4.61
CA VAL A 225 6.08 7.52 5.75
C VAL A 225 5.82 6.03 5.58
N TRP A 226 6.90 5.26 5.59
CA TRP A 226 6.83 3.79 5.67
C TRP A 226 6.69 3.39 7.13
N TRP A 227 5.62 2.68 7.45
CA TRP A 227 5.38 2.20 8.81
C TRP A 227 6.27 0.99 9.06
N SER A 228 6.91 0.94 10.22
CA SER A 228 7.65 -0.25 10.66
C SER A 228 6.77 -1.23 11.42
N CYS A 229 5.65 -0.77 11.96
CA CYS A 229 4.69 -1.57 12.72
C CYS A 229 3.31 -0.91 12.62
N LEU A 230 2.25 -1.67 12.86
CA LEU A 230 0.88 -1.13 12.86
C LEU A 230 0.58 -0.33 14.13
N PHE A 231 0.87 -0.92 15.29
CA PHE A 231 0.69 -0.30 16.59
C PHE A 231 2.02 0.03 17.26
N LYS A 232 2.03 1.05 18.12
CA LYS A 232 3.21 1.41 18.91
C LYS A 232 3.55 0.28 19.89
N GLY A 233 4.85 -0.01 20.01
CA GLY A 233 5.37 -1.02 20.94
C GLY A 233 5.36 -2.47 20.43
N ASP A 234 4.68 -2.74 19.31
CA ASP A 234 4.71 -4.06 18.67
C ASP A 234 6.00 -4.26 17.83
N GLU A 235 6.19 -5.48 17.33
CA GLU A 235 7.37 -5.86 16.53
C GLU A 235 7.51 -5.02 15.26
N LYS A 236 8.75 -4.60 14.98
CA LYS A 236 9.08 -3.68 13.88
C LYS A 236 9.74 -4.43 12.72
N ILE A 237 9.32 -4.09 11.50
CA ILE A 237 9.97 -4.53 10.27
C ILE A 237 11.01 -3.52 9.79
N ASP A 238 12.01 -4.01 9.05
CA ASP A 238 12.99 -3.19 8.38
C ASP A 238 12.38 -2.57 7.12
N THR A 239 12.04 -1.29 7.21
CA THR A 239 11.39 -0.55 6.13
C THR A 239 12.30 -0.30 4.92
N PHE A 240 13.63 -0.48 5.03
CA PHE A 240 14.55 -0.27 3.91
C PHE A 240 14.55 -1.45 2.93
N LYS A 241 14.20 -2.64 3.42
CA LYS A 241 14.19 -3.89 2.64
C LYS A 241 12.87 -4.15 1.90
N LEU A 242 11.90 -3.25 2.04
CA LEU A 242 10.57 -3.43 1.45
C LEU A 242 10.65 -3.40 -0.09
N PRO A 243 10.00 -4.37 -0.79
CA PRO A 243 10.07 -4.49 -2.24
C PRO A 243 9.73 -3.20 -2.99
N SER A 244 8.61 -2.56 -2.65
CA SER A 244 8.19 -1.34 -3.35
C SER A 244 9.13 -0.17 -3.10
N ARG A 245 9.76 -0.08 -1.93
CA ARG A 245 10.74 0.96 -1.63
C ARG A 245 12.05 0.74 -2.39
N ILE A 246 12.51 -0.52 -2.49
CA ILE A 246 13.69 -0.86 -3.29
C ILE A 246 13.47 -0.51 -4.76
N ILE A 247 12.31 -0.85 -5.32
CA ILE A 247 11.97 -0.54 -6.72
C ILE A 247 11.93 0.97 -6.94
N LEU A 248 11.29 1.73 -6.04
CA LEU A 248 11.24 3.19 -6.14
C LEU A 248 12.64 3.81 -6.13
N ASN A 249 13.51 3.37 -5.22
CA ASN A 249 14.89 3.86 -5.15
C ASN A 249 15.71 3.48 -6.39
N LYS A 250 15.53 2.28 -6.94
CA LYS A 250 16.19 1.86 -8.19
C LYS A 250 15.73 2.70 -9.38
N ASN A 251 14.44 2.99 -9.48
CA ASN A 251 13.90 3.84 -10.55
C ASN A 251 14.41 5.28 -10.42
N ILE A 252 14.50 5.82 -9.20
CA ILE A 252 15.11 7.14 -8.94
C ILE A 252 16.58 7.16 -9.33
N ASN A 253 17.33 6.08 -9.07
CA ASN A 253 18.75 6.02 -9.42
C ASN A 253 19.00 5.74 -10.93
N ASN A 254 18.07 5.08 -11.60
CA ASN A 254 18.13 4.84 -13.06
C ASN A 254 17.65 6.05 -13.87
N ASN A 255 16.78 6.89 -13.30
CA ASN A 255 16.53 8.23 -13.82
C ASN A 255 17.75 9.10 -13.46
N ASN A 256 18.62 9.30 -14.44
CA ASN A 256 19.91 9.98 -14.35
C ASN A 256 19.88 11.45 -13.84
N ASP A 257 18.79 11.95 -13.28
CA ASP A 257 18.70 13.32 -12.76
C ASP A 257 19.36 13.48 -11.39
N ASN A 258 19.54 12.40 -10.61
CA ASN A 258 20.33 12.48 -9.37
C ASN A 258 21.85 12.58 -9.62
N THR A 259 22.32 12.21 -10.82
CA THR A 259 23.69 12.57 -11.21
C THR A 259 23.81 14.06 -11.49
N SER A 260 22.73 14.75 -11.88
CA SER A 260 22.75 16.19 -12.13
C SER A 260 22.97 16.98 -10.84
N PHE A 261 22.21 16.71 -9.78
CA PHE A 261 22.35 17.50 -8.54
C PHE A 261 23.68 17.24 -7.83
N LYS A 262 24.13 15.98 -7.77
CA LYS A 262 25.43 15.65 -7.19
C LYS A 262 26.58 16.28 -7.98
N LYS A 263 26.53 16.24 -9.32
CA LYS A 263 27.53 16.91 -10.16
C LYS A 263 27.48 18.43 -10.02
N VAL A 264 26.29 19.04 -10.02
CA VAL A 264 26.11 20.48 -9.82
C VAL A 264 26.65 20.92 -8.45
N TRP A 265 26.42 20.11 -7.40
CA TRP A 265 26.93 20.38 -6.06
C TRP A 265 28.46 20.23 -5.99
N GLU A 266 29.01 19.18 -6.59
CA GLU A 266 30.46 18.96 -6.70
C GLU A 266 31.15 20.08 -7.49
N GLU A 267 30.55 20.52 -8.61
CA GLU A 267 31.03 21.63 -9.43
C GLU A 267 30.96 22.97 -8.69
N ALA A 268 29.86 23.25 -7.99
CA ALA A 268 29.74 24.42 -7.13
C ALA A 268 30.77 24.42 -5.99
N HIS A 269 31.02 23.25 -5.39
CA HIS A 269 32.01 23.07 -4.33
C HIS A 269 33.46 23.27 -4.83
N GLU A 270 33.76 22.78 -6.03
CA GLU A 270 35.02 23.01 -6.75
C GLU A 270 35.25 24.51 -7.03
N ILE A 271 34.23 25.20 -7.55
CA ILE A 271 34.27 26.64 -7.82
C ILE A 271 34.46 27.42 -6.51
N PHE A 272 33.77 27.02 -5.45
CA PHE A 272 33.90 27.62 -4.12
C PHE A 272 35.32 27.47 -3.56
N LYS A 273 35.91 26.28 -3.62
CA LYS A 273 37.31 26.04 -3.20
C LYS A 273 38.29 26.91 -4.00
N LYS A 274 38.13 26.96 -5.33
CA LYS A 274 38.96 27.82 -6.19
C LYS A 274 38.83 29.31 -5.85
N ASN A 275 37.64 29.77 -5.45
CA ASN A 275 37.41 31.15 -5.04
C ASN A 275 37.96 31.47 -3.64
N ILE A 276 37.90 30.54 -2.68
CA ILE A 276 38.56 30.70 -1.39
C ILE A 276 40.08 30.75 -1.55
N SER A 277 40.67 29.85 -2.34
CA SER A 277 42.13 29.85 -2.56
C SER A 277 42.64 31.10 -3.28
N LYS A 278 41.79 31.77 -4.07
CA LYS A 278 42.12 33.03 -4.75
C LYS A 278 41.87 34.26 -3.89
N LYS A 279 40.98 34.20 -2.90
CA LYS A 279 40.85 35.25 -1.89
C LYS A 279 42.00 35.10 -0.90
N LYS A 280 43.06 35.90 -1.07
CA LYS A 280 43.98 36.20 0.03
C LYS A 280 43.14 36.58 1.24
N LEU A 281 43.34 35.85 2.34
CA LEU A 281 42.80 36.22 3.65
C LEU A 281 43.12 37.71 3.89
N PRO A 282 42.15 38.52 4.38
CA PRO A 282 42.46 39.88 4.77
C PRO A 282 43.61 39.83 5.78
N TYR A 283 44.65 40.61 5.51
CA TYR A 283 45.80 40.72 6.39
C TYR A 283 45.32 41.10 7.79
N CYS A 284 45.86 40.41 8.80
CA CYS A 284 45.73 40.84 10.19
C CYS A 284 46.34 42.25 10.27
N ILE A 285 45.52 43.21 10.66
CA ILE A 285 45.99 44.56 10.96
C ILE A 285 46.49 44.47 12.41
N ASP A 286 47.81 44.51 12.59
CA ASP A 286 48.45 44.76 13.88
C ASP A 286 48.30 46.23 14.28
#